data_AF-A0A6C0CYU9-F1
#
_entry.id   AF-A0A6C0CYU9-F1
#
_cell.length_a   1.000
_cell.length_b   1.000
_cell.length_c   1.000
_cell.angle_alpha   90.00
_cell.angle_beta   90.00
_cell.angle_gamma   90.00
#
_symmetry.space_group_name_H-M   'P 1'
#
loop_
_entity.id
_entity.type
_entity.pdbx_description
1 polymer ?
#
loop_
_entity_poly.entity_id
_entity_poly.type
_entity_poly.pdbx_seq_one_letter_code
_entity_poly.pdbx_strand_id
1 'polypeptide(L)'
;MSNSNLDYDLITFGKYKDKKLNDVLRDRPYCKWLLTQDFFKNNYEYLYNRVLKYNPLDFFLKSYTNTTSDLFIDTYQYFNLYPLEELKIELNEEEKECYKFYLDTISDLRSRIVSRTIRNEENVYDIKAPVKWLQNFETETNISRETFKTFITSYELPNITTVIEEIKKQGNLIYKGAKSYKIAKENSVLQELYWEKILKEKYKEHLGTQFKYEKCIFDFINIKTNTIFEVKLALKDFSETQYKKYITALKCYRIIYLIDYDCVINIQKGVIYTTNKDKYTLYQYQISHMKSPSKFDKIIKDFTVIEISDLLDLFGT
;
A
#
# COMPACT_ATOMS: atom_id res chain seq x y z
N MET A 1 -8.63 55.96 -22.87
CA MET A 1 -8.88 55.05 -21.73
C MET A 1 -8.60 53.65 -22.21
N SER A 2 -7.60 53.00 -21.62
CA SER A 2 -7.09 51.68 -22.03
C SER A 2 -8.09 50.58 -21.72
N ASN A 3 -8.48 49.81 -22.74
CA ASN A 3 -9.13 48.51 -22.57
C ASN A 3 -8.18 47.57 -21.81
N SER A 4 -8.36 47.44 -20.51
CA SER A 4 -7.77 46.35 -19.74
C SER A 4 -8.47 45.05 -20.18
N ASN A 5 -7.79 44.24 -20.98
CA ASN A 5 -8.17 42.84 -21.19
C ASN A 5 -8.19 42.16 -19.81
N LEU A 6 -9.38 42.01 -19.22
CA LEU A 6 -9.56 41.13 -18.07
C LEU A 6 -9.34 39.71 -18.60
N ASP A 7 -8.23 39.09 -18.21
CA ASP A 7 -8.00 37.67 -18.44
C ASP A 7 -9.00 36.91 -17.57
N TYR A 8 -10.16 36.56 -18.15
CA TYR A 8 -11.27 35.90 -17.45
C TYR A 8 -10.89 34.54 -16.87
N ASP A 9 -9.74 33.98 -17.26
CA ASP A 9 -9.20 32.74 -16.71
C ASP A 9 -8.22 32.98 -15.54
N LEU A 10 -7.98 34.22 -15.13
CA LEU A 10 -7.14 34.54 -13.97
C LEU A 10 -7.92 34.40 -12.66
N ILE A 11 -7.36 33.67 -11.71
CA ILE A 11 -7.92 33.50 -10.38
C ILE A 11 -7.45 34.65 -9.49
N THR A 12 -8.37 35.38 -8.87
CA THR A 12 -8.05 36.55 -8.05
C THR A 12 -8.12 36.30 -6.55
N PHE A 13 -8.36 35.05 -6.13
CA PHE A 13 -8.63 34.68 -4.74
C PHE A 13 -8.02 33.32 -4.34
N GLY A 14 -7.94 33.08 -3.03
CA GLY A 14 -7.61 31.77 -2.47
C GLY A 14 -6.19 31.27 -2.80
N LYS A 15 -6.02 29.94 -2.75
CA LYS A 15 -4.74 29.22 -2.93
C LYS A 15 -4.08 29.51 -4.28
N TYR A 16 -4.88 29.75 -5.31
CA TYR A 16 -4.44 29.92 -6.70
C TYR A 16 -4.48 31.38 -7.16
N LYS A 17 -4.45 32.35 -6.24
CA LYS A 17 -4.42 33.76 -6.61
C LYS A 17 -3.27 34.05 -7.59
N ASP A 18 -3.59 34.82 -8.63
CA ASP A 18 -2.72 35.22 -9.74
C ASP A 18 -2.27 34.04 -10.64
N LYS A 19 -2.95 32.89 -10.56
CA LYS A 19 -2.76 31.73 -11.45
C LYS A 19 -3.89 31.61 -12.46
N LYS A 20 -3.66 30.85 -13.53
CA LYS A 20 -4.68 30.60 -14.56
C LYS A 20 -5.59 29.46 -14.14
N LEU A 21 -6.81 29.45 -14.67
CA LEU A 21 -7.81 28.40 -14.43
C LEU A 21 -7.24 27.01 -14.73
N ASN A 22 -6.42 26.85 -15.77
CA ASN A 22 -5.77 25.57 -16.08
C ASN A 22 -4.91 25.02 -14.93
N ASP A 23 -4.27 25.89 -14.14
CA ASP A 23 -3.50 25.48 -12.96
C ASP A 23 -4.43 24.96 -11.85
N VAL A 24 -5.63 25.55 -11.74
CA VAL A 24 -6.66 25.14 -10.78
C VAL A 24 -7.28 23.81 -11.17
N LEU A 25 -7.60 23.64 -12.46
CA LEU A 25 -8.30 22.45 -12.97
C LEU A 25 -7.56 21.14 -12.71
N ARG A 26 -6.24 21.22 -12.51
CA ARG A 26 -5.35 20.12 -12.13
C ARG A 26 -5.52 19.70 -10.65
N ASP A 27 -5.92 20.59 -9.74
CA ASP A 27 -6.18 20.26 -8.34
C ASP A 27 -7.64 19.86 -8.14
N ARG A 28 -7.93 18.59 -8.46
CA ARG A 28 -9.29 18.03 -8.36
C ARG A 28 -9.92 18.16 -6.97
N PRO A 29 -9.20 17.90 -5.86
CA PRO A 29 -9.72 18.18 -4.53
C PRO A 29 -10.13 19.64 -4.33
N TYR A 30 -9.30 20.60 -4.80
CA TYR A 30 -9.62 22.02 -4.69
C TYR A 30 -10.79 22.42 -5.59
N CYS A 31 -10.89 21.90 -6.82
CA CYS A 31 -12.06 22.09 -7.69
C CYS A 31 -13.36 21.61 -7.04
N LYS A 32 -13.34 20.41 -6.42
CA LYS A 32 -14.50 19.87 -5.70
C LYS A 32 -14.89 20.76 -4.53
N TRP A 33 -13.91 21.26 -3.77
CA TRP A 33 -14.15 22.22 -2.71
C TRP A 33 -14.72 23.55 -3.23
N LEU A 34 -14.19 24.10 -4.32
CA LEU A 34 -14.69 25.33 -4.93
C LEU A 34 -16.17 25.24 -5.31
N LEU A 35 -16.58 24.10 -5.90
CA LEU A 35 -17.97 23.88 -6.32
C LEU A 35 -18.97 23.86 -5.15
N THR A 36 -18.51 23.69 -3.90
CA THR A 36 -19.37 23.77 -2.70
C THR A 36 -19.42 25.16 -2.06
N GLN A 37 -18.68 26.15 -2.59
CA GLN A 37 -18.63 27.50 -2.02
C GLN A 37 -19.63 28.45 -2.70
N ASP A 38 -20.56 29.01 -1.91
CA ASP A 38 -21.56 29.97 -2.41
C ASP A 38 -20.92 31.22 -3.03
N PHE A 39 -19.85 31.74 -2.43
CA PHE A 39 -19.16 32.91 -2.96
C PHE A 39 -18.58 32.65 -4.36
N PHE A 40 -18.11 31.43 -4.64
CA PHE A 40 -17.50 31.10 -5.93
C PHE A 40 -18.57 31.05 -7.02
N LYS A 41 -19.71 30.42 -6.72
CA LYS A 41 -20.87 30.38 -7.61
C LYS A 41 -21.40 31.78 -7.93
N ASN A 42 -21.55 32.62 -6.90
CA ASN A 42 -22.21 33.92 -7.04
C ASN A 42 -21.30 35.00 -7.61
N ASN A 43 -20.02 35.02 -7.25
CA ASN A 43 -19.09 36.09 -7.62
C ASN A 43 -18.22 35.74 -8.84
N TYR A 44 -18.12 34.45 -9.21
CA TYR A 44 -17.25 33.95 -10.27
C TYR A 44 -17.97 32.95 -11.19
N GLU A 45 -19.20 33.27 -11.60
CA GLU A 45 -20.08 32.37 -12.37
C GLU A 45 -19.41 31.74 -13.61
N TYR A 46 -18.63 32.52 -14.37
CA TYR A 46 -17.89 32.01 -15.53
C TYR A 46 -16.90 30.90 -15.13
N LEU A 47 -16.04 31.15 -14.13
CA LEU A 47 -15.07 30.17 -13.63
C LEU A 47 -15.77 28.97 -13.00
N TYR A 48 -16.87 29.20 -12.26
CA TYR A 48 -17.70 28.13 -11.68
C TYR A 48 -18.21 27.18 -12.75
N ASN A 49 -18.81 27.71 -13.82
CA ASN A 49 -19.32 26.91 -14.93
C ASN A 49 -18.21 26.15 -15.67
N ARG A 50 -17.01 26.73 -15.77
CA ARG A 50 -15.85 26.06 -16.38
C ARG A 50 -15.37 24.89 -15.52
N VAL A 51 -15.24 25.08 -14.20
CA VAL A 51 -14.86 24.00 -13.26
C VAL A 51 -15.93 22.90 -13.24
N LEU A 52 -17.21 23.27 -13.24
CA LEU A 52 -18.34 22.33 -13.21
C LEU A 52 -18.39 21.43 -14.46
N LYS A 53 -18.14 22.01 -15.65
CA LYS A 53 -18.19 21.28 -16.92
C LYS A 53 -16.89 20.56 -17.29
N TYR A 54 -15.81 20.79 -16.55
CA TYR A 54 -14.51 20.21 -16.88
C TYR A 54 -14.45 18.74 -16.47
N ASN A 55 -14.37 17.86 -17.47
CA ASN A 55 -14.15 16.43 -17.32
C ASN A 55 -12.79 16.05 -17.94
N PRO A 56 -11.75 15.79 -17.14
CA PRO A 56 -10.43 15.49 -17.67
C PRO A 56 -10.37 14.16 -18.43
N LEU A 57 -11.24 13.20 -18.09
CA LEU A 57 -11.26 11.87 -18.73
C LEU A 57 -11.62 11.93 -20.22
N ASP A 58 -12.39 12.93 -20.64
CA ASP A 58 -12.78 13.12 -22.04
C ASP A 58 -11.58 13.39 -22.96
N PHE A 59 -10.45 13.82 -22.40
CA PHE A 59 -9.22 14.00 -23.17
C PHE A 59 -8.49 12.68 -23.44
N PHE A 60 -8.71 11.66 -22.62
CA PHE A 60 -7.96 10.40 -22.64
C PHE A 60 -8.77 9.21 -23.17
N LEU A 61 -10.09 9.21 -23.01
CA LEU A 61 -10.95 8.09 -23.40
C LEU A 61 -11.48 8.26 -24.83
N LYS A 62 -11.32 7.22 -25.66
CA LYS A 62 -11.99 7.16 -26.97
C LYS A 62 -13.49 7.07 -26.77
N SER A 63 -14.26 7.88 -27.52
CA SER A 63 -15.71 7.77 -27.52
C SER A 63 -16.08 6.37 -27.98
N TYR A 64 -16.87 5.67 -27.18
CA TYR A 64 -17.30 4.31 -27.45
C TYR A 64 -17.98 4.25 -28.82
N THR A 65 -17.33 3.61 -29.78
CA THR A 65 -17.99 3.23 -31.03
C THR A 65 -18.67 1.91 -30.74
N ASN A 66 -19.97 1.81 -31.04
CA ASN A 66 -20.82 0.63 -30.82
C ASN A 66 -20.11 -0.65 -31.29
N THR A 67 -19.37 -1.29 -30.40
CA THR A 67 -18.80 -2.60 -30.61
C THR A 67 -19.92 -3.55 -30.22
N THR A 68 -20.37 -4.38 -31.16
CA THR A 68 -21.34 -5.45 -30.91
C THR A 68 -20.77 -6.58 -30.06
N SER A 69 -19.65 -6.36 -29.38
CA SER A 69 -18.93 -7.33 -28.56
C SER A 69 -19.30 -7.13 -27.10
N ASP A 70 -19.87 -8.17 -26.48
CA ASP A 70 -20.14 -8.18 -25.04
C ASP A 70 -18.88 -8.56 -24.22
N LEU A 71 -17.71 -8.69 -24.86
CA LEU A 71 -16.48 -9.07 -24.17
C LEU A 71 -15.94 -7.89 -23.36
N PHE A 72 -15.61 -8.14 -22.09
CA PHE A 72 -15.01 -7.15 -21.19
C PHE A 72 -13.81 -6.44 -21.81
N ILE A 73 -12.98 -7.15 -22.58
CA ILE A 73 -11.76 -6.60 -23.17
C ILE A 73 -12.02 -5.51 -24.21
N ASP A 74 -13.15 -5.59 -24.89
CA ASP A 74 -13.56 -4.60 -25.88
C ASP A 74 -14.32 -3.46 -25.22
N THR A 75 -15.02 -3.79 -24.12
CA THR A 75 -15.94 -2.87 -23.46
C THR A 75 -15.32 -2.07 -22.30
N TYR A 76 -14.18 -2.48 -21.77
CA TYR A 76 -13.54 -1.78 -20.66
C TYR A 76 -12.88 -0.48 -21.15
N GLN A 77 -13.42 0.67 -20.71
CA GLN A 77 -13.07 2.00 -21.24
C GLN A 77 -11.56 2.32 -21.23
N TYR A 78 -10.83 1.87 -20.21
CA TYR A 78 -9.40 2.17 -20.09
C TYR A 78 -8.53 1.32 -21.04
N PHE A 79 -9.05 0.27 -21.66
CA PHE A 79 -8.38 -0.41 -22.77
C PHE A 79 -8.48 0.36 -24.09
N ASN A 80 -9.24 1.45 -24.12
CA ASN A 80 -9.51 2.29 -25.28
C ASN A 80 -9.05 3.74 -25.03
N LEU A 81 -7.84 3.91 -24.49
CA LEU A 81 -7.21 5.22 -24.29
C LEU A 81 -6.68 5.78 -25.62
N TYR A 82 -6.69 7.10 -25.78
CA TYR A 82 -6.01 7.79 -26.90
C TYR A 82 -4.49 7.61 -26.78
N PRO A 83 -3.78 7.35 -27.89
CA PRO A 83 -2.32 7.49 -27.88
C PRO A 83 -1.94 8.95 -27.62
N LEU A 84 -0.69 9.16 -27.17
CA LEU A 84 -0.20 10.47 -26.75
C LEU A 84 -0.37 11.54 -27.85
N GLU A 85 -0.20 11.15 -29.10
CA GLU A 85 -0.27 12.01 -30.28
C GLU A 85 -1.69 12.44 -30.65
N GLU A 86 -2.71 11.73 -30.15
CA GLU A 86 -4.13 12.00 -30.42
C GLU A 86 -4.82 12.80 -29.30
N LEU A 87 -4.10 13.13 -28.21
CA LEU A 87 -4.67 13.88 -27.09
C LEU A 87 -5.05 15.31 -27.49
N LYS A 88 -6.24 15.73 -27.07
CA LYS A 88 -6.74 17.11 -27.26
C LYS A 88 -6.34 18.07 -26.14
N ILE A 89 -5.50 17.61 -25.22
CA ILE A 89 -4.98 18.38 -24.09
C ILE A 89 -3.46 18.53 -24.23
N GLU A 90 -2.96 19.70 -23.87
CA GLU A 90 -1.53 19.95 -23.81
C GLU A 90 -0.95 19.42 -22.48
N LEU A 91 -0.05 18.45 -22.59
CA LEU A 91 0.72 17.90 -21.48
C LEU A 91 2.14 18.47 -21.53
N ASN A 92 2.71 18.80 -20.36
CA ASN A 92 4.14 19.10 -20.29
C ASN A 92 4.98 17.81 -20.44
N GLU A 93 6.31 17.93 -20.57
CA GLU A 93 7.19 16.77 -20.80
C GLU A 93 7.10 15.70 -19.70
N GLU A 94 6.99 16.10 -18.42
CA GLU A 94 6.83 15.13 -17.32
C GLU A 94 5.47 14.41 -17.39
N GLU A 95 4.41 15.14 -17.73
CA GLU A 95 3.05 14.61 -17.89
C GLU A 95 2.96 13.66 -19.08
N LYS A 96 3.68 13.95 -20.18
CA LYS A 96 3.79 13.06 -21.35
C LYS A 96 4.42 11.72 -20.96
N GLU A 97 5.53 11.75 -20.22
CA GLU A 97 6.20 10.53 -19.74
C GLU A 97 5.32 9.76 -18.75
N CYS A 98 4.62 10.45 -17.85
CA CYS A 98 3.63 9.82 -16.97
C CYS A 98 2.53 9.13 -17.78
N TYR A 99 1.98 9.81 -18.79
CA TYR A 99 0.90 9.23 -19.59
C TYR A 99 1.36 8.04 -20.43
N LYS A 100 2.55 8.14 -21.05
CA LYS A 100 3.16 7.06 -21.82
C LYS A 100 3.35 5.81 -20.97
N PHE A 101 3.95 5.96 -19.79
CA PHE A 101 4.10 4.84 -18.85
C PHE A 101 2.74 4.24 -18.45
N TYR A 102 1.73 5.08 -18.23
CA TYR A 102 0.38 4.64 -17.91
C TYR A 102 -0.23 3.83 -19.06
N LEU A 103 -0.17 4.34 -20.29
CA LEU A 103 -0.63 3.65 -21.51
C LEU A 103 0.03 2.28 -21.67
N ASP A 104 1.35 2.22 -21.56
CA ASP A 104 2.12 0.99 -21.70
C ASP A 104 1.71 -0.05 -20.66
N THR A 105 1.52 0.39 -19.41
CA THR A 105 1.07 -0.48 -18.33
C THR A 105 -0.32 -1.05 -18.59
N ILE A 106 -1.26 -0.21 -19.04
CA ILE A 106 -2.63 -0.65 -19.35
C ILE A 106 -2.65 -1.59 -20.56
N SER A 107 -1.84 -1.31 -21.58
CA SER A 107 -1.68 -2.17 -22.76
C SER A 107 -1.09 -3.55 -22.42
N ASP A 108 -0.10 -3.61 -21.52
CA ASP A 108 0.44 -4.87 -20.99
C ASP A 108 -0.63 -5.67 -20.24
N LEU A 109 -1.43 -5.03 -19.38
CA LEU A 109 -2.53 -5.71 -18.68
C LEU A 109 -3.55 -6.31 -19.66
N ARG A 110 -3.94 -5.55 -20.70
CA ARG A 110 -4.83 -6.04 -21.77
C ARG A 110 -4.21 -7.24 -22.48
N SER A 111 -2.94 -7.14 -22.88
CA SER A 111 -2.21 -8.17 -23.62
C SER A 111 -2.07 -9.47 -22.82
N ARG A 112 -1.93 -9.39 -21.50
CA ARG A 112 -1.94 -10.57 -20.61
C ARG A 112 -3.27 -11.30 -20.65
N ILE A 113 -4.40 -10.57 -20.65
CA ILE A 113 -5.73 -11.19 -20.77
C ILE A 113 -5.86 -11.87 -22.13
N VAL A 114 -5.54 -11.18 -23.24
CA VAL A 114 -5.56 -11.75 -24.60
C VAL A 114 -4.75 -13.04 -24.68
N SER A 115 -3.52 -13.01 -24.14
CA SER A 115 -2.62 -14.16 -24.15
C SER A 115 -3.16 -15.35 -23.35
N ARG A 116 -3.94 -15.11 -22.30
CA ARG A 116 -4.61 -16.17 -21.52
C ARG A 116 -5.82 -16.72 -22.26
N THR A 117 -6.57 -15.86 -22.95
CA THR A 117 -7.66 -16.26 -23.84
C THR A 117 -7.17 -17.17 -24.96
N ILE A 118 -6.08 -16.81 -25.64
CA ILE A 118 -5.48 -17.63 -26.70
C ILE A 118 -5.01 -19.00 -26.17
N ARG A 119 -4.52 -19.04 -24.92
CA ARG A 119 -4.09 -20.28 -24.25
C ARG A 119 -5.24 -21.10 -23.66
N ASN A 120 -6.48 -20.64 -23.79
CA ASN A 120 -7.68 -21.29 -23.25
C ASN A 120 -7.58 -21.59 -21.74
N GLU A 121 -7.02 -20.65 -20.97
CA GLU A 121 -6.92 -20.78 -19.51
C GLU A 121 -8.31 -20.64 -18.84
N GLU A 122 -8.56 -21.41 -17.76
CA GLU A 122 -9.87 -21.44 -17.07
C GLU A 122 -10.35 -20.05 -16.59
N ASN A 123 -9.43 -19.21 -16.10
CA ASN A 123 -9.73 -17.84 -15.69
C ASN A 123 -8.74 -16.85 -16.32
N VAL A 124 -9.14 -16.29 -17.45
CA VAL A 124 -8.36 -15.31 -18.22
C VAL A 124 -8.12 -13.99 -17.47
N TYR A 125 -8.93 -13.70 -16.46
CA TYR A 125 -8.82 -12.50 -15.64
C TYR A 125 -7.91 -12.67 -14.41
N ASP A 126 -7.38 -13.87 -14.16
CA ASP A 126 -6.36 -14.08 -13.13
C ASP A 126 -4.98 -13.57 -13.55
N ILE A 127 -4.87 -12.27 -13.79
CA ILE A 127 -3.60 -11.62 -14.10
C ILE A 127 -2.89 -11.18 -12.81
N LYS A 128 -1.55 -11.26 -12.82
CA LYS A 128 -0.73 -10.75 -11.72
C LYS A 128 -0.58 -9.24 -11.83
N ALA A 129 -0.63 -8.55 -10.69
CA ALA A 129 -0.30 -7.14 -10.61
C ALA A 129 1.17 -6.92 -11.00
N PRO A 130 1.50 -5.83 -11.71
CA PRO A 130 2.88 -5.40 -11.93
C PRO A 130 3.59 -5.25 -10.58
N VAL A 131 4.78 -5.82 -10.46
CA VAL A 131 5.62 -5.75 -9.25
C VAL A 131 6.62 -4.62 -9.42
N LYS A 132 6.83 -3.80 -8.38
CA LYS A 132 7.78 -2.67 -8.39
C LYS A 132 7.56 -1.64 -9.51
N TRP A 133 6.40 -1.62 -10.16
CA TRP A 133 6.15 -0.77 -11.32
C TRP A 133 6.39 0.73 -11.07
N LEU A 134 6.03 1.25 -9.89
CA LEU A 134 6.37 2.64 -9.51
C LEU A 134 7.88 2.86 -9.32
N GLN A 135 8.61 1.84 -8.87
CA GLN A 135 10.06 1.92 -8.72
C GLN A 135 10.73 1.89 -10.10
N ASN A 136 10.22 1.06 -11.01
CA ASN A 136 10.69 0.97 -12.39
C ASN A 136 10.45 2.30 -13.12
N PHE A 137 9.23 2.86 -13.03
CA PHE A 137 8.91 4.18 -13.56
C PHE A 137 9.91 5.23 -13.11
N GLU A 138 10.16 5.33 -11.80
CA GLU A 138 11.08 6.32 -11.23
C GLU A 138 12.52 6.10 -11.69
N THR A 139 12.94 4.85 -11.88
CA THR A 139 14.29 4.50 -12.34
C THR A 139 14.46 4.78 -13.84
N GLU A 140 13.44 4.50 -14.64
CA GLU A 140 13.48 4.61 -16.10
C GLU A 140 13.29 6.05 -16.60
N THR A 141 12.46 6.83 -15.90
CA THR A 141 12.10 8.20 -16.31
C THR A 141 12.83 9.28 -15.51
N ASN A 142 13.44 8.93 -14.37
CA ASN A 142 13.96 9.88 -13.37
C ASN A 142 12.88 10.84 -12.81
N ILE A 143 11.59 10.51 -12.99
CA ILE A 143 10.45 11.25 -12.45
C ILE A 143 10.00 10.62 -11.14
N SER A 144 9.70 11.44 -10.13
CA SER A 144 9.29 10.93 -8.82
C SER A 144 7.95 10.18 -8.87
N ARG A 145 7.78 9.19 -8.01
CA ARG A 145 6.51 8.45 -7.85
C ARG A 145 5.34 9.37 -7.45
N GLU A 146 5.63 10.43 -6.69
CA GLU A 146 4.62 11.40 -6.28
C GLU A 146 4.15 12.27 -7.45
N THR A 147 5.05 12.61 -8.37
CA THR A 147 4.68 13.29 -9.63
C THR A 147 3.70 12.44 -10.43
N PHE A 148 4.00 11.15 -10.60
CA PHE A 148 3.11 10.22 -11.32
C PHE A 148 1.74 10.05 -10.64
N LYS A 149 1.71 9.91 -9.31
CA LYS A 149 0.44 9.84 -8.57
C LYS A 149 -0.37 11.13 -8.70
N THR A 150 0.32 12.27 -8.68
CA THR A 150 -0.30 13.57 -8.87
C THR A 150 -0.88 13.66 -10.28
N PHE A 151 -0.14 13.27 -11.32
CA PHE A 151 -0.64 13.19 -12.69
C PHE A 151 -1.94 12.36 -12.79
N ILE A 152 -1.93 11.11 -12.31
CA ILE A 152 -3.12 10.25 -12.32
C ILE A 152 -4.30 10.92 -11.61
N THR A 153 -4.06 11.53 -10.45
CA THR A 153 -5.11 12.17 -9.66
C THR A 153 -5.64 13.44 -10.33
N SER A 154 -4.77 14.26 -10.91
CA SER A 154 -5.12 15.50 -11.61
C SER A 154 -6.03 15.25 -12.80
N TYR A 155 -5.81 14.13 -13.50
CA TYR A 155 -6.58 13.75 -14.67
C TYR A 155 -7.68 12.71 -14.39
N GLU A 156 -7.93 12.40 -13.11
CA GLU A 156 -8.93 11.43 -12.64
C GLU A 156 -8.81 10.03 -13.29
N LEU A 157 -7.61 9.66 -13.74
CA LEU A 157 -7.31 8.32 -14.23
C LEU A 157 -7.35 7.32 -13.05
N PRO A 158 -7.79 6.06 -13.24
CA PRO A 158 -7.75 5.09 -12.17
C PRO A 158 -6.31 4.66 -11.91
N ASN A 159 -5.99 4.41 -10.64
CA ASN A 159 -4.71 3.79 -10.30
C ASN A 159 -4.62 2.39 -10.93
N ILE A 160 -3.42 1.97 -11.33
CA ILE A 160 -3.15 0.62 -11.84
C ILE A 160 -3.70 -0.48 -10.91
N THR A 161 -3.62 -0.30 -9.59
CA THR A 161 -4.19 -1.28 -8.65
C THR A 161 -5.72 -1.36 -8.71
N THR A 162 -6.39 -0.25 -8.97
CA THR A 162 -7.85 -0.19 -9.16
C THR A 162 -8.23 -0.89 -10.46
N VAL A 163 -7.49 -0.64 -11.54
CA VAL A 163 -7.69 -1.32 -12.83
C VAL A 163 -7.57 -2.84 -12.68
N ILE A 164 -6.55 -3.32 -11.96
CA ILE A 164 -6.38 -4.76 -11.69
C ILE A 164 -7.52 -5.33 -10.85
N GLU A 165 -8.00 -4.58 -9.87
CA GLU A 165 -9.17 -4.98 -9.08
C GLU A 165 -10.42 -5.14 -9.95
N GLU A 166 -10.66 -4.20 -10.86
CA GLU A 166 -11.78 -4.25 -11.81
C GLU A 166 -11.66 -5.42 -12.79
N ILE A 167 -10.47 -5.67 -13.33
CA ILE A 167 -10.19 -6.84 -14.18
C ILE A 167 -10.48 -8.13 -13.40
N LYS A 168 -9.94 -8.27 -12.18
CA LYS A 168 -10.12 -9.47 -11.36
C LYS A 168 -11.59 -9.72 -10.99
N LYS A 169 -12.38 -8.67 -10.77
CA LYS A 169 -13.82 -8.78 -10.51
C LYS A 169 -14.56 -9.49 -11.64
N GLN A 170 -14.14 -9.32 -12.90
CA GLN A 170 -14.74 -10.02 -14.05
C GLN A 170 -14.56 -11.54 -13.98
N GLY A 171 -13.49 -12.00 -13.34
CA GLY A 171 -13.22 -13.41 -13.08
C GLY A 171 -13.73 -13.91 -11.73
N ASN A 172 -14.56 -13.15 -11.00
CA ASN A 172 -14.96 -13.43 -9.62
C ASN A 172 -13.78 -13.57 -8.64
N LEU A 173 -12.68 -12.84 -8.89
CA LEU A 173 -11.48 -12.86 -8.07
C LEU A 173 -11.38 -11.60 -7.19
N ILE A 174 -10.88 -11.77 -5.96
CA ILE A 174 -10.64 -10.67 -5.04
C ILE A 174 -9.18 -10.22 -5.15
N TYR A 175 -8.94 -8.97 -5.54
CA TYR A 175 -7.61 -8.39 -5.46
C TYR A 175 -7.26 -8.06 -4.00
N LYS A 176 -6.32 -8.82 -3.43
CA LYS A 176 -5.88 -8.65 -2.04
C LYS A 176 -4.78 -7.58 -1.87
N GLY A 177 -4.23 -7.01 -2.94
CA GLY A 177 -3.01 -6.19 -2.87
C GLY A 177 -3.12 -4.94 -2.00
N ALA A 178 -4.13 -4.08 -2.20
CA ALA A 178 -4.30 -2.87 -1.39
C ALA A 178 -4.87 -3.15 0.01
N LYS A 179 -5.64 -4.24 0.16
CA LYS A 179 -6.28 -4.62 1.43
C LYS A 179 -5.36 -5.42 2.34
N SER A 180 -4.37 -6.14 1.81
CA SER A 180 -3.49 -7.01 2.60
C SER A 180 -2.68 -6.22 3.63
N TYR A 181 -2.18 -5.04 3.29
CA TYR A 181 -1.49 -4.18 4.25
C TYR A 181 -2.42 -3.70 5.36
N LYS A 182 -3.64 -3.26 5.00
CA LYS A 182 -4.64 -2.80 5.99
C LYS A 182 -5.03 -3.94 6.93
N ILE A 183 -5.28 -5.14 6.40
CA ILE A 183 -5.59 -6.34 7.16
C ILE A 183 -4.42 -6.75 8.06
N ALA A 184 -3.18 -6.75 7.54
CA ALA A 184 -1.99 -7.07 8.34
C ALA A 184 -1.80 -6.06 9.47
N LYS A 185 -2.04 -4.76 9.22
CA LYS A 185 -1.97 -3.71 10.25
C LYS A 185 -3.05 -3.90 11.32
N GLU A 186 -4.29 -4.16 10.92
CA GLU A 186 -5.39 -4.43 11.85
C GLU A 186 -5.09 -5.67 12.73
N ASN A 187 -4.58 -6.75 12.13
CA ASN A 187 -4.18 -7.94 12.86
C ASN A 187 -3.02 -7.69 13.82
N SER A 188 -2.01 -6.90 13.42
CA SER A 188 -0.88 -6.52 14.29
C SER A 188 -1.36 -5.77 15.52
N VAL A 189 -2.27 -4.81 15.35
CA VAL A 189 -2.83 -4.03 16.47
C VAL A 189 -3.62 -4.92 17.43
N LEU A 190 -4.45 -5.84 16.92
CA LEU A 190 -5.18 -6.79 17.75
C LEU A 190 -4.24 -7.73 18.52
N GLN A 191 -3.17 -8.17 17.87
CA GLN A 191 -2.16 -9.03 18.48
C GLN A 191 -1.37 -8.29 19.58
N GLU A 192 -0.95 -7.06 19.33
CA GLU A 192 -0.30 -6.21 20.34
C GLU A 192 -1.21 -6.02 21.56
N LEU A 193 -2.50 -5.72 21.36
CA LEU A 193 -3.46 -5.58 22.47
C LEU A 193 -3.61 -6.88 23.29
N TYR A 194 -3.63 -8.04 22.63
CA TYR A 194 -3.68 -9.33 23.29
C TYR A 194 -2.45 -9.55 24.19
N TRP A 195 -1.25 -9.35 23.65
CA TRP A 195 -0.01 -9.53 24.41
C TRP A 195 0.18 -8.47 25.50
N GLU A 196 -0.24 -7.23 25.25
CA GLU A 196 -0.22 -6.16 26.24
C GLU A 196 -1.02 -6.55 27.47
N LYS A 197 -2.20 -7.15 27.30
CA LYS A 197 -3.03 -7.63 28.41
C LYS A 197 -2.28 -8.67 29.26
N ILE A 198 -1.74 -9.71 28.62
CA ILE A 198 -0.97 -10.79 29.28
C ILE A 198 0.24 -10.23 30.04
N LEU A 199 1.02 -9.38 29.38
CA LEU A 199 2.23 -8.82 29.98
C LEU A 199 1.92 -7.83 31.11
N LYS A 200 0.85 -7.05 31.00
CA LYS A 200 0.43 -6.10 32.06
C LYS A 200 -0.08 -6.81 33.31
N GLU A 201 -0.75 -7.96 33.16
CA GLU A 201 -1.17 -8.77 34.32
C GLU A 201 0.04 -9.17 35.19
N LYS A 202 1.17 -9.50 34.56
CA LYS A 202 2.41 -9.83 35.26
C LYS A 202 3.21 -8.61 35.72
N TYR A 203 3.54 -7.74 34.78
CA TYR A 203 4.56 -6.70 34.99
C TYR A 203 3.98 -5.36 35.44
N LYS A 204 2.66 -5.18 35.35
CA LYS A 204 1.93 -3.98 35.78
C LYS A 204 2.56 -2.70 35.22
N GLU A 205 2.82 -1.73 36.08
CA GLU A 205 3.46 -0.44 35.76
C GLU A 205 4.91 -0.55 35.26
N HIS A 206 5.56 -1.71 35.40
CA HIS A 206 6.92 -1.92 34.92
C HIS A 206 7.00 -2.27 33.42
N LEU A 207 5.86 -2.41 32.74
CA LEU A 207 5.79 -2.61 31.30
C LEU A 207 5.62 -1.27 30.58
N GLY A 208 6.62 -0.87 29.80
CA GLY A 208 6.48 0.19 28.81
C GLY A 208 5.95 -0.35 27.49
N THR A 209 5.05 0.40 26.85
CA THR A 209 4.50 0.09 25.52
C THR A 209 5.04 1.10 24.49
N GLN A 210 5.32 0.66 23.27
CA GLN A 210 5.77 1.51 22.16
C GLN A 210 6.94 2.44 22.54
N PHE A 211 7.89 1.92 23.32
CA PHE A 211 8.97 2.69 23.92
C PHE A 211 9.98 3.09 22.86
N LYS A 212 10.28 4.40 22.76
CA LYS A 212 11.24 4.94 21.81
C LYS A 212 12.58 5.18 22.51
N TYR A 213 13.64 4.60 21.95
CA TYR A 213 15.02 4.85 22.39
C TYR A 213 15.92 4.95 21.17
N GLU A 214 16.62 6.08 21.05
CA GLU A 214 17.40 6.42 19.85
C GLU A 214 16.57 6.25 18.55
N LYS A 215 17.00 5.35 17.66
CA LYS A 215 16.34 5.02 16.39
C LYS A 215 15.51 3.73 16.47
N CYS A 216 15.24 3.24 17.67
CA CYS A 216 14.47 2.02 17.94
C CYS A 216 13.11 2.36 18.55
N ILE A 217 12.09 1.60 18.16
CA ILE A 217 10.77 1.58 18.78
C ILE A 217 10.55 0.13 19.17
N PHE A 218 10.34 -0.14 20.45
CA PHE A 218 10.06 -1.48 20.97
C PHE A 218 8.57 -1.62 21.23
N ASP A 219 7.98 -2.76 20.84
CA ASP A 219 6.56 -3.02 21.09
C ASP A 219 6.28 -3.01 22.59
N PHE A 220 7.03 -3.80 23.36
CA PHE A 220 7.05 -3.72 24.82
C PHE A 220 8.45 -3.81 25.41
N ILE A 221 8.64 -3.16 26.56
CA ILE A 221 9.89 -3.19 27.32
C ILE A 221 9.60 -3.30 28.82
N ASN A 222 10.35 -4.15 29.51
CA ASN A 222 10.40 -4.18 30.96
C ASN A 222 11.82 -3.84 31.41
N ILE A 223 11.99 -2.60 31.87
CA ILE A 223 13.29 -2.04 32.28
C ILE A 223 13.86 -2.79 33.49
N LYS A 224 13.01 -3.17 34.46
CA LYS A 224 13.44 -3.85 35.69
C LYS A 224 14.09 -5.20 35.42
N THR A 225 13.62 -5.91 34.40
CA THR A 225 14.14 -7.25 34.03
C THR A 225 15.05 -7.22 32.82
N ASN A 226 15.36 -6.04 32.29
CA ASN A 226 16.06 -5.85 31.01
C ASN A 226 15.47 -6.74 29.90
N THR A 227 14.14 -6.72 29.71
CA THR A 227 13.45 -7.55 28.71
C THR A 227 12.79 -6.68 27.65
N ILE A 228 13.05 -6.96 26.38
CA ILE A 228 12.27 -6.47 25.24
C ILE A 228 11.33 -7.60 24.81
N PHE A 229 10.06 -7.26 24.59
CA PHE A 229 9.12 -8.17 23.93
C PHE A 229 8.79 -7.59 22.56
N GLU A 230 9.04 -8.37 21.52
CA GLU A 230 8.79 -8.00 20.12
C GLU A 230 7.68 -8.88 19.55
N VAL A 231 6.64 -8.25 19.02
CA VAL A 231 5.44 -8.92 18.51
C VAL A 231 5.58 -9.14 17.01
N LYS A 232 5.24 -10.35 16.55
CA LYS A 232 5.20 -10.70 15.12
C LYS A 232 3.99 -11.56 14.79
N LEU A 233 3.32 -11.28 13.69
CA LEU A 233 2.18 -12.08 13.21
C LEU A 233 2.59 -13.51 12.89
N ALA A 234 3.76 -13.71 12.30
CA ALA A 234 4.29 -15.03 11.99
C ALA A 234 5.83 -15.08 12.09
N LEU A 235 6.37 -16.30 12.16
CA LEU A 235 7.82 -16.57 12.20
C LEU A 235 8.59 -15.91 11.04
N LYS A 236 7.98 -15.89 9.85
CA LYS A 236 8.56 -15.29 8.65
C LYS A 236 8.71 -13.75 8.72
N ASP A 237 8.01 -13.08 9.64
CA ASP A 237 7.98 -11.62 9.74
C ASP A 237 9.18 -11.06 10.54
N PHE A 238 10.12 -11.93 10.93
CA PHE A 238 11.36 -11.52 11.58
C PHE A 238 12.20 -10.60 10.70
N SER A 239 12.72 -9.53 11.30
CA SER A 239 13.64 -8.58 10.67
C SER A 239 15.03 -8.64 11.30
N GLU A 240 16.01 -9.16 10.56
CA GLU A 240 17.40 -9.22 11.02
C GLU A 240 17.96 -7.82 11.31
N THR A 241 17.61 -6.85 10.48
CA THR A 241 18.01 -5.45 10.65
C THR A 241 17.47 -4.89 11.96
N GLN A 242 16.22 -5.20 12.32
CA GLN A 242 15.61 -4.77 13.58
C GLN A 242 16.28 -5.44 14.78
N TYR A 243 16.49 -6.76 14.72
CA TYR A 243 17.19 -7.51 15.77
C TYR A 243 18.59 -6.94 16.04
N LYS A 244 19.38 -6.67 14.99
CA LYS A 244 20.71 -6.04 15.12
C LYS A 244 20.65 -4.66 15.76
N LYS A 245 19.66 -3.83 15.40
CA LYS A 245 19.45 -2.52 16.00
C LYS A 245 19.18 -2.62 17.50
N TYR A 246 18.32 -3.55 17.92
CA TYR A 246 17.97 -3.73 19.33
C TYR A 246 19.16 -4.18 20.17
N ILE A 247 19.89 -5.21 19.71
CA ILE A 247 21.08 -5.69 20.41
C ILE A 247 22.18 -4.62 20.48
N THR A 248 22.28 -3.74 19.47
CA THR A 248 23.25 -2.63 19.47
C THR A 248 22.85 -1.53 20.46
N ALA A 249 21.58 -1.15 20.47
CA ALA A 249 21.06 -0.05 21.29
C ALA A 249 20.96 -0.43 22.78
N LEU A 250 20.54 -1.66 23.09
CA LEU A 250 20.30 -2.14 24.45
C LEU A 250 21.04 -3.46 24.69
N LYS A 251 22.38 -3.41 24.68
CA LYS A 251 23.29 -4.58 24.78
C LYS A 251 22.96 -5.57 25.92
N CYS A 252 22.42 -5.07 27.02
CA CYS A 252 22.13 -5.87 28.22
C CYS A 252 20.69 -6.43 28.26
N TYR A 253 19.87 -6.15 27.24
CA TYR A 253 18.48 -6.58 27.22
C TYR A 253 18.34 -7.94 26.53
N ARG A 254 17.55 -8.83 27.15
CA ARG A 254 17.07 -10.04 26.49
C ARG A 254 15.88 -9.72 25.59
N ILE A 255 15.75 -10.47 24.50
CA ILE A 255 14.68 -10.28 23.50
C ILE A 255 13.82 -11.54 23.50
N ILE A 256 12.54 -11.36 23.80
CA ILE A 256 11.52 -12.39 23.72
C ILE A 256 10.62 -12.05 22.54
N TYR A 257 10.46 -13.00 21.62
CA TYR A 257 9.52 -12.83 20.50
C TYR A 257 8.17 -13.42 20.86
N LEU A 258 7.12 -12.66 20.61
CA LEU A 258 5.73 -13.04 20.79
C LEU A 258 5.13 -13.27 19.41
N ILE A 259 4.91 -14.54 19.06
CA ILE A 259 4.53 -14.96 17.71
C ILE A 259 3.07 -15.39 17.73
N ASP A 260 2.28 -14.85 16.79
CA ASP A 260 0.84 -15.11 16.70
C ASP A 260 0.15 -14.90 18.06
N TYR A 261 -0.89 -15.66 18.38
CA TYR A 261 -1.54 -15.69 19.70
C TYR A 261 -1.13 -16.90 20.56
N ASP A 262 -0.20 -17.74 20.08
CA ASP A 262 0.03 -19.08 20.64
C ASP A 262 1.51 -19.40 20.94
N CYS A 263 2.43 -18.44 20.82
CA CYS A 263 3.86 -18.75 20.90
C CYS A 263 4.74 -17.63 21.49
N VAL A 264 5.71 -18.07 22.32
CA VAL A 264 6.75 -17.24 22.93
C VAL A 264 8.12 -17.86 22.66
N ILE A 265 8.99 -17.13 21.99
CA ILE A 265 10.36 -17.58 21.69
C ILE A 265 11.34 -16.82 22.57
N ASN A 266 12.07 -17.56 23.40
CA ASN A 266 13.15 -17.04 24.21
C ASN A 266 14.49 -17.32 23.51
N ILE A 267 15.03 -16.31 22.84
CA ILE A 267 16.26 -16.44 22.03
C ILE A 267 17.45 -16.85 22.88
N GLN A 268 17.57 -16.30 24.10
CA GLN A 268 18.69 -16.55 24.99
C GLN A 268 18.65 -17.97 25.55
N LYS A 269 17.46 -18.52 25.81
CA LYS A 269 17.31 -19.89 26.33
C LYS A 269 17.31 -20.95 25.23
N GLY A 270 17.10 -20.58 23.97
CA GLY A 270 16.93 -21.55 22.89
C GLY A 270 15.64 -22.36 23.02
N VAL A 271 14.55 -21.72 23.48
CA VAL A 271 13.28 -22.38 23.76
C VAL A 271 12.13 -21.68 23.05
N ILE A 272 11.23 -22.47 22.47
CA ILE A 272 9.93 -22.08 21.93
C ILE A 272 8.86 -22.63 22.87
N TYR A 273 8.12 -21.76 23.54
CA TYR A 273 6.95 -22.15 24.31
C TYR A 273 5.70 -21.92 23.49
N THR A 274 4.79 -22.89 23.41
CA THR A 274 3.59 -22.77 22.59
C THR A 274 2.43 -23.62 23.10
N THR A 275 1.20 -23.19 22.82
CA THR A 275 -0.01 -24.00 23.00
C THR A 275 -0.29 -24.94 21.81
N ASN A 276 0.55 -24.90 20.77
CA ASN A 276 0.43 -25.75 19.57
C ASN A 276 1.80 -26.32 19.16
N LYS A 277 2.27 -27.35 19.86
CA LYS A 277 3.60 -27.94 19.63
C LYS A 277 3.79 -28.44 18.20
N ASP A 278 2.79 -29.10 17.64
CA ASP A 278 2.85 -29.70 16.29
C ASP A 278 3.14 -28.65 15.21
N LYS A 279 2.50 -27.47 15.28
CA LYS A 279 2.74 -26.34 14.36
C LYS A 279 4.21 -25.95 14.31
N TYR A 280 4.86 -25.78 15.47
CA TYR A 280 6.23 -25.28 15.55
C TYR A 280 7.28 -26.37 15.32
N THR A 281 7.02 -27.60 15.75
CA THR A 281 7.88 -28.75 15.43
C THR A 281 7.86 -29.04 13.92
N LEU A 282 6.69 -28.99 13.28
CA LEU A 282 6.58 -29.12 11.83
C LEU A 282 7.32 -28.00 11.11
N TYR A 283 7.20 -26.76 11.59
CA TYR A 283 7.96 -25.63 11.03
C TYR A 283 9.47 -25.88 11.09
N GLN A 284 10.01 -26.28 12.25
CA GLN A 284 11.44 -26.59 12.41
C GLN A 284 11.91 -27.71 11.46
N TYR A 285 11.11 -28.76 11.31
CA TYR A 285 11.39 -29.83 10.34
C TYR A 285 11.47 -29.30 8.90
N GLN A 286 10.57 -28.40 8.52
CA GLN A 286 10.53 -27.80 7.19
C GLN A 286 11.72 -26.88 6.90
N ILE A 287 12.34 -26.25 7.91
CA ILE A 287 13.51 -25.36 7.73
C ILE A 287 14.63 -26.06 6.96
N SER A 288 14.88 -27.34 7.23
CA SER A 288 15.91 -28.14 6.53
C SER A 288 15.62 -28.35 5.04
N HIS A 289 14.38 -28.18 4.61
CA HIS A 289 13.91 -28.38 3.25
C HIS A 289 13.62 -27.06 2.52
N MET A 290 13.81 -25.92 3.19
CA MET A 290 13.62 -24.61 2.57
C MET A 290 14.74 -24.32 1.56
N LYS A 291 14.38 -23.83 0.37
CA LYS A 291 15.36 -23.40 -0.65
C LYS A 291 16.26 -22.26 -0.15
N SER A 292 15.71 -21.39 0.69
CA SER A 292 16.39 -20.18 1.19
C SER A 292 15.92 -19.82 2.60
N PRO A 293 16.32 -20.58 3.64
CA PRO A 293 15.94 -20.29 5.02
C PRO A 293 16.55 -18.96 5.47
N SER A 294 15.76 -18.15 6.19
CA SER A 294 16.23 -16.90 6.78
C SER A 294 17.24 -17.16 7.89
N LYS A 295 17.94 -16.10 8.32
CA LYS A 295 18.85 -16.22 9.48
C LYS A 295 18.09 -16.59 10.75
N PHE A 296 16.86 -16.11 10.91
CA PHE A 296 16.02 -16.46 12.06
C PHE A 296 15.64 -17.92 12.06
N ASP A 297 15.26 -18.46 10.89
CA ASP A 297 14.98 -19.89 10.74
C ASP A 297 16.18 -20.72 11.19
N LYS A 298 17.39 -20.32 10.78
CA LYS A 298 18.62 -20.98 11.21
C LYS A 298 18.87 -20.88 12.72
N ILE A 299 18.49 -19.76 13.36
CA ILE A 299 18.64 -19.58 14.81
C ILE A 299 17.67 -20.52 15.55
N ILE A 300 16.40 -20.54 15.16
CA ILE A 300 15.36 -21.28 15.90
C ILE A 300 15.28 -22.76 15.52
N LYS A 301 16.01 -23.21 14.49
CA LYS A 301 15.96 -24.58 13.98
C LYS A 301 16.16 -25.63 15.07
N ASP A 302 17.10 -25.38 15.96
CA ASP A 302 17.53 -26.33 16.99
C ASP A 302 16.97 -25.97 18.38
N PHE A 303 15.98 -25.08 18.46
CA PHE A 303 15.37 -24.70 19.73
C PHE A 303 14.47 -25.80 20.27
N THR A 304 14.43 -25.96 21.59
CA THR A 304 13.52 -26.90 22.23
C THR A 304 12.09 -26.36 22.18
N VAL A 305 11.15 -27.13 21.62
CA VAL A 305 9.71 -26.79 21.61
C VAL A 305 9.04 -27.41 22.82
N ILE A 306 8.50 -26.55 23.69
CA ILE A 306 7.80 -26.91 24.92
C ILE A 306 6.33 -26.57 24.75
N GLU A 307 5.48 -27.57 24.89
CA GLU A 307 4.04 -27.39 24.94
C GLU A 307 3.64 -26.87 26.33
N ILE A 308 2.73 -25.91 26.34
CA ILE A 308 2.16 -25.33 27.55
C ILE A 308 0.65 -25.22 27.39
N SER A 309 -0.07 -25.34 28.51
CA SER A 309 -1.53 -25.20 28.55
C SER A 309 -1.97 -23.76 28.34
N ASP A 310 -1.27 -22.81 28.98
CA ASP A 310 -1.59 -21.39 28.93
C ASP A 310 -0.30 -20.57 28.85
N LEU A 311 -0.29 -19.57 27.95
CA LEU A 311 0.82 -18.63 27.81
C LEU A 311 0.97 -17.75 29.05
N LEU A 312 -0.10 -17.54 29.82
CA LEU A 312 -0.05 -16.86 31.10
C LEU A 312 0.91 -17.55 32.08
N ASP A 313 1.05 -18.88 32.01
CA ASP A 313 1.93 -19.66 32.89
C ASP A 313 3.42 -19.36 32.66
N LEU A 314 3.79 -18.79 31.50
CA LEU A 314 5.17 -18.38 31.23
C LEU A 314 5.55 -17.07 31.92
N PHE A 315 4.53 -16.26 32.22
CA PHE A 315 4.69 -14.95 32.79
C PHE A 315 4.28 -14.94 34.27
N GLY A 316 3.35 -15.78 34.72
CA GLY A 316 3.12 -16.13 36.14
C GLY A 316 4.13 -17.16 36.64
N THR A 317 4.47 -17.34 37.93
CA THR A 317 4.08 -16.75 39.23
C THR A 317 4.87 -15.52 39.60
#